data_AF-Q8YDN4-F1
#
_entry.id   AF-Q8YDN4-F1
#
_cell.length_a   1.000
_cell.length_b   1.000
_cell.length_c   1.000
_cell.angle_alpha   90.00
_cell.angle_beta   90.00
_cell.angle_gamma   90.00
#
_symmetry.space_group_name_H-M   'P 1'
#
loop_
_entity.id
_entity.type
_entity.pdbx_description
1 polymer ?
#
loop_
_entity_poly.entity_id
_entity_poly.type
_entity_poly.pdbx_seq_one_letter_code
_entity_poly.pdbx_strand_id
1 'polypeptide(L)'
;MEVVQDDNEGRVEIHRKPIGVTGSITPWNWPVMIACWHIIPAVRTGNTVVIKPSPLTPLSTIRLVEIINEVLPAGVVNVVTGENSIGAALSAHPGIAKMTFTGSTETGRKIMASAAATLKRLTLELGGNDAGIVLPDADPARIAEGLFWGAFINSGQTCAALKRLYVHDHIYDDVCRHLTEYAANIIIGDGLDEKSVLGLVQNAMQFNKVRELVDDARAKGARILIGGEAAEGPGYFYPITLVADIDNGTRLVDEEQFGPVLPIIRYSDID
;
A
#
# COMPACT_ATOMS: atom_id res chain seq x y z
N MET A 1 31.54 -4.53 13.17
CA MET A 1 32.81 -3.88 12.85
C MET A 1 33.41 -4.65 11.69
N GLU A 2 33.92 -3.93 10.70
CA GLU A 2 34.50 -4.51 9.50
C GLU A 2 35.84 -3.80 9.28
N VAL A 3 36.94 -4.55 9.27
CA VAL A 3 38.28 -4.01 9.06
C VAL A 3 38.53 -3.98 7.56
N VAL A 4 38.67 -2.79 6.99
CA VAL A 4 38.90 -2.57 5.56
C VAL A 4 40.40 -2.58 5.25
N GLN A 5 41.20 -2.07 6.19
CA GLN A 5 42.65 -1.97 6.09
C GLN A 5 43.24 -2.15 7.48
N ASP A 6 44.33 -2.91 7.58
CA ASP A 6 45.17 -3.01 8.78
C ASP A 6 46.59 -3.40 8.34
N ASP A 7 47.33 -2.40 7.88
CA ASP A 7 48.68 -2.54 7.35
C ASP A 7 49.58 -1.37 7.78
N ASN A 8 50.78 -1.31 7.23
CA ASN A 8 51.76 -0.27 7.53
C ASN A 8 51.32 1.14 7.07
N GLU A 9 50.32 1.24 6.19
CA GLU A 9 49.76 2.53 5.75
C GLU A 9 48.63 3.01 6.68
N GLY A 10 48.05 2.11 7.47
CA GLY A 10 47.14 2.45 8.56
C GLY A 10 46.07 1.38 8.83
N ARG A 11 45.17 1.71 9.77
CA ARG A 11 44.01 0.89 10.11
C ARG A 11 42.71 1.63 9.82
N VAL A 12 41.86 1.03 8.99
CA VAL A 12 40.55 1.57 8.59
C VAL A 12 39.46 0.58 8.99
N GLU A 13 38.46 1.05 9.74
CA GLU A 13 37.34 0.25 10.23
C GLU A 13 35.99 0.89 9.90
N ILE A 14 35.03 0.05 9.54
CA ILE A 14 33.63 0.44 9.36
C ILE A 14 32.81 -0.06 10.56
N HIS A 15 32.10 0.89 11.16
CA HIS A 15 31.18 0.65 12.28
C HIS A 15 29.76 1.04 11.89
N ARG A 16 28.80 0.14 12.11
CA ARG A 16 27.37 0.39 11.93
C ARG A 16 26.76 0.65 13.31
N LYS A 17 26.60 1.93 13.66
CA LYS A 17 26.06 2.39 14.95
C LYS A 17 24.59 2.78 14.80
N PRO A 18 23.76 2.65 15.86
CA PRO A 18 22.39 3.17 15.85
C PRO A 18 22.40 4.68 15.57
N ILE A 19 21.38 5.13 14.84
CA ILE A 19 21.18 6.55 14.52
C ILE A 19 20.54 7.33 15.69
N GLY A 20 19.89 6.64 16.62
CA GLY A 20 19.23 7.22 17.78
C GLY A 20 17.71 7.02 17.76
N VAL A 21 16.95 8.09 17.94
CA VAL A 21 15.47 8.04 17.91
C VAL A 21 14.98 8.07 16.46
N THR A 22 14.11 7.12 16.12
CA THR A 22 13.44 7.05 14.82
C THR A 22 11.96 7.42 14.96
N GLY A 23 11.47 8.31 14.10
CA GLY A 23 10.06 8.60 13.95
C GLY A 23 9.44 7.72 12.89
N SER A 24 8.28 7.16 13.18
CA SER A 24 7.57 6.24 12.31
C SER A 24 6.15 6.73 12.10
N ILE A 25 5.70 6.84 10.85
CA ILE A 25 4.30 7.17 10.52
C ILE A 25 3.79 6.09 9.57
N THR A 26 2.72 5.40 9.96
CA THR A 26 2.19 4.23 9.23
C THR A 26 0.76 4.45 8.70
N PRO A 27 0.39 3.81 7.57
CA PRO A 27 -0.93 3.94 6.95
C PRO A 27 -1.93 3.01 7.64
N TRP A 28 -3.14 2.95 7.09
CA TRP A 28 -4.26 2.19 7.65
C TRP A 28 -4.47 0.80 7.05
N ASN A 29 -3.90 0.52 5.88
CA ASN A 29 -4.26 -0.67 5.11
C ASN A 29 -3.68 -1.98 5.65
N TRP A 30 -2.49 -1.94 6.24
CA TRP A 30 -1.85 -3.08 6.90
C TRP A 30 -1.24 -2.67 8.25
N PRO A 31 -2.07 -2.32 9.25
CA PRO A 31 -1.61 -1.57 10.43
C PRO A 31 -0.56 -2.32 11.24
N VAL A 32 -0.73 -3.63 11.47
CA VAL A 32 0.22 -4.44 12.23
C VAL A 32 1.48 -4.73 11.42
N MET A 33 1.33 -5.18 10.17
CA MET A 33 2.45 -5.60 9.33
C MET A 33 3.41 -4.43 9.06
N ILE A 34 2.88 -3.27 8.68
CA ILE A 34 3.73 -2.09 8.39
C ILE A 34 4.36 -1.53 9.68
N ALA A 35 3.64 -1.58 10.82
CA ALA A 35 4.26 -1.25 12.10
C ALA A 35 5.45 -2.16 12.42
N CYS A 36 5.34 -3.47 12.18
CA CYS A 36 6.46 -4.41 12.31
C CYS A 36 7.63 -4.04 11.37
N TRP A 37 7.35 -3.73 10.10
CA TRP A 37 8.38 -3.31 9.13
C TRP A 37 9.12 -2.05 9.56
N HIS A 38 8.47 -1.14 10.28
CA HIS A 38 9.14 0.05 10.81
C HIS A 38 9.88 -0.24 12.12
N ILE A 39 9.24 -0.91 13.08
CA ILE A 39 9.73 -1.07 14.46
C ILE A 39 10.89 -2.05 14.53
N ILE A 40 10.71 -3.26 13.97
CA ILE A 40 11.66 -4.37 14.16
C ILE A 40 13.06 -4.06 13.64
N PRO A 41 13.27 -3.55 12.41
CA PRO A 41 14.63 -3.24 11.96
C PRO A 41 15.25 -2.07 12.73
N ALA A 42 14.46 -1.10 13.20
CA ALA A 42 14.97 0.00 14.03
C ALA A 42 15.50 -0.52 15.38
N VAL A 43 14.68 -1.29 16.11
CA VAL A 43 15.06 -1.87 17.40
C VAL A 43 16.24 -2.82 17.24
N ARG A 44 16.21 -3.69 16.21
CA ARG A 44 17.30 -4.65 15.93
C ARG A 44 18.66 -3.98 15.69
N THR A 45 18.66 -2.75 15.18
CA THR A 45 19.88 -1.97 14.93
C THR A 45 20.28 -1.08 16.12
N GLY A 46 19.59 -1.21 17.26
CA GLY A 46 19.87 -0.48 18.49
C GLY A 46 19.21 0.91 18.58
N ASN A 47 18.21 1.20 17.73
CA ASN A 47 17.47 2.46 17.77
C ASN A 47 16.24 2.36 18.68
N THR A 48 15.69 3.52 19.04
CA THR A 48 14.36 3.64 19.64
C THR A 48 13.35 4.18 18.62
N VAL A 49 12.06 3.97 18.89
CA VAL A 49 10.98 4.28 17.94
C VAL A 49 9.90 5.11 18.62
N VAL A 50 9.46 6.16 17.95
CA VAL A 50 8.19 6.85 18.21
C VAL A 50 7.30 6.63 17.00
N ILE A 51 6.29 5.78 17.14
CA ILE A 51 5.36 5.42 16.06
C ILE A 51 4.02 6.16 16.19
N LYS A 52 3.58 6.74 15.08
CA LYS A 52 2.26 7.33 14.91
C LYS A 52 1.47 6.53 13.86
N PRO A 53 0.55 5.65 14.27
CA PRO A 53 -0.32 4.98 13.31
C PRO A 53 -1.35 5.93 12.71
N SER A 54 -1.95 5.50 11.59
CA SER A 54 -3.13 6.16 11.03
C SER A 54 -4.25 6.25 12.08
N PRO A 55 -4.95 7.40 12.18
CA PRO A 55 -6.12 7.53 13.07
C PRO A 55 -7.28 6.62 12.68
N LEU A 56 -7.25 6.03 11.48
CA LEU A 56 -8.28 5.13 10.98
C LEU A 56 -8.13 3.68 11.51
N THR A 57 -6.93 3.28 11.94
CA THR A 57 -6.65 1.93 12.45
C THR A 57 -5.62 1.92 13.60
N PRO A 58 -5.79 2.75 14.66
CA PRO A 58 -4.77 2.89 15.70
C PRO A 58 -4.71 1.67 16.63
N LEU A 59 -5.84 1.01 16.87
CA LEU A 59 -6.01 0.01 17.93
C LEU A 59 -5.04 -1.18 17.79
N SER A 60 -4.90 -1.72 16.58
CA SER A 60 -4.01 -2.85 16.34
C SER A 60 -2.54 -2.50 16.55
N THR A 61 -2.13 -1.26 16.22
CA THR A 61 -0.76 -0.80 16.45
C THR A 61 -0.50 -0.53 17.93
N ILE A 62 -1.47 0.05 18.65
CA ILE A 62 -1.39 0.22 20.12
C ILE A 62 -1.18 -1.15 20.77
N ARG A 63 -2.02 -2.13 20.43
CA ARG A 63 -1.94 -3.48 21.01
C ARG A 63 -0.61 -4.17 20.70
N LEU A 64 -0.07 -4.00 19.49
CA LEU A 64 1.26 -4.50 19.14
C LEU A 64 2.35 -3.87 20.03
N VAL A 65 2.31 -2.56 20.24
CA VAL A 65 3.29 -1.83 21.05
C VAL A 65 3.20 -2.23 22.53
N GLU A 66 2.00 -2.44 23.07
CA GLU A 66 1.81 -2.98 24.43
C GLU A 66 2.54 -4.32 24.60
N ILE A 67 2.32 -5.27 23.68
CA ILE A 67 2.95 -6.59 23.71
C ILE A 67 4.48 -6.47 23.61
N ILE A 68 4.98 -5.63 22.71
CA ILE A 68 6.43 -5.39 22.57
C ILE A 68 7.02 -4.82 23.86
N ASN A 69 6.28 -3.95 24.56
CA ASN A 69 6.74 -3.30 25.78
C ASN A 69 6.68 -4.22 27.02
N GLU A 70 6.09 -5.41 26.94
CA GLU A 70 6.24 -6.44 27.98
C GLU A 70 7.67 -6.99 28.06
N VAL A 71 8.45 -6.87 26.98
CA VAL A 71 9.82 -7.41 26.89
C VAL A 71 10.90 -6.34 26.72
N LEU A 72 10.56 -5.17 26.16
CA LEU A 72 11.54 -4.10 25.95
C LEU A 72 11.60 -3.10 27.12
N PRO A 73 12.77 -2.50 27.39
CA PRO A 73 12.87 -1.41 28.35
C PRO A 73 11.93 -0.23 28.02
N ALA A 74 11.44 0.45 29.05
CA ALA A 74 10.59 1.62 28.91
C ALA A 74 11.25 2.68 27.99
N GLY A 75 10.47 3.22 27.06
CA GLY A 75 10.92 4.25 26.12
C GLY A 75 11.60 3.74 24.84
N VAL A 76 11.83 2.42 24.69
CA VAL A 76 12.39 1.88 23.44
C VAL A 76 11.40 1.95 22.29
N VAL A 77 10.13 1.63 22.54
CA VAL A 77 9.04 1.79 21.56
C VAL A 77 7.89 2.56 22.21
N ASN A 78 7.56 3.70 21.61
CA ASN A 78 6.50 4.60 22.08
C ASN A 78 5.47 4.76 20.96
N VAL A 79 4.18 4.70 21.30
CA VAL A 79 3.08 4.95 20.36
C VAL A 79 2.41 6.28 20.69
N VAL A 80 2.15 7.10 19.67
CA VAL A 80 1.43 8.36 19.80
C VAL A 80 0.31 8.41 18.77
N THR A 81 -0.93 8.53 19.22
CA THR A 81 -2.12 8.57 18.36
C THR A 81 -2.72 9.96 18.32
N GLY A 82 -3.38 10.29 17.22
CA GLY A 82 -4.12 11.55 17.06
C GLY A 82 -4.09 12.07 15.63
N GLU A 83 -4.33 13.37 15.47
CA GLU A 83 -4.53 14.02 14.18
C GLU A 83 -3.25 14.15 13.34
N ASN A 84 -3.43 14.51 12.06
CA ASN A 84 -2.35 14.63 11.07
C ASN A 84 -1.24 15.63 11.46
N SER A 85 -1.57 16.66 12.25
CA SER A 85 -0.63 17.65 12.79
C SER A 85 0.53 17.01 13.57
N ILE A 86 0.29 15.90 14.26
CA ILE A 86 1.31 15.14 14.98
C ILE A 86 2.37 14.59 14.01
N GLY A 87 1.98 14.18 12.80
CA GLY A 87 2.92 13.66 11.79
C GLY A 87 3.91 14.72 11.32
N ALA A 88 3.44 15.95 11.10
CA ALA A 88 4.29 17.08 10.77
C ALA A 88 5.22 17.46 11.93
N ALA A 89 4.68 17.52 13.15
CA ALA A 89 5.47 17.79 14.35
C ALA A 89 6.58 16.75 14.56
N LEU A 90 6.27 15.45 14.38
CA LEU A 90 7.23 14.35 14.47
C LEU A 90 8.35 14.53 13.43
N SER A 91 8.00 14.85 12.19
CA SER A 91 8.95 15.02 11.09
C SER A 91 9.89 16.22 11.30
N ALA A 92 9.41 17.29 11.93
CA ALA A 92 10.20 18.48 12.23
C ALA A 92 11.01 18.36 13.54
N HIS A 93 10.65 17.45 14.45
CA HIS A 93 11.20 17.39 15.80
C HIS A 93 12.74 17.23 15.82
N PRO A 94 13.52 18.09 16.53
CA PRO A 94 14.98 18.06 16.49
C PRO A 94 15.58 16.82 17.17
N GLY A 95 14.86 16.22 18.12
CA GLY A 95 15.28 14.99 18.81
C GLY A 95 15.08 13.69 18.01
N ILE A 96 14.53 13.75 16.80
CA ILE A 96 14.35 12.57 15.93
C ILE A 96 15.43 12.59 14.86
N ALA A 97 16.21 11.51 14.74
CA ALA A 97 17.35 11.45 13.83
C ALA A 97 17.00 10.88 12.44
N LYS A 98 15.95 10.07 12.35
CA LYS A 98 15.44 9.47 11.10
C LYS A 98 13.93 9.41 11.09
N MET A 99 13.32 9.63 9.93
CA MET A 99 11.92 9.33 9.69
C MET A 99 11.76 8.14 8.73
N THR A 100 10.82 7.26 9.06
CA THR A 100 10.27 6.25 8.14
C THR A 100 8.78 6.52 7.99
N PHE A 101 8.32 6.68 6.75
CA PHE A 101 6.92 6.94 6.43
C PHE A 101 6.45 5.96 5.38
N THR A 102 5.26 5.40 5.61
CA THR A 102 4.51 4.68 4.59
C THR A 102 3.14 5.35 4.40
N GLY A 103 2.75 5.68 3.17
CA GLY A 103 1.46 6.31 2.89
C GLY A 103 1.41 7.05 1.54
N SER A 104 0.57 8.08 1.42
CA SER A 104 0.39 8.77 0.14
C SER A 104 1.62 9.58 -0.30
N THR A 105 1.86 9.66 -1.61
CA THR A 105 2.93 10.47 -2.20
C THR A 105 2.84 11.93 -1.79
N GLU A 106 1.63 12.49 -1.74
CA GLU A 106 1.40 13.87 -1.30
C GLU A 106 1.88 14.10 0.14
N THR A 107 1.55 13.19 1.06
CA THR A 107 1.99 13.27 2.46
C THR A 107 3.49 13.05 2.58
N GLY A 108 4.05 12.12 1.79
CA GLY A 108 5.50 11.89 1.72
C GLY A 108 6.27 13.15 1.35
N ARG A 109 5.79 13.93 0.37
CA ARG A 109 6.38 15.23 0.01
C ARG A 109 6.35 16.23 1.18
N LYS A 110 5.23 16.29 1.92
CA LYS A 110 5.10 17.16 3.11
C LYS A 110 6.09 16.75 4.21
N ILE A 111 6.23 15.45 4.48
CA ILE A 111 7.20 14.91 5.45
C ILE A 111 8.62 15.25 5.03
N MET A 112 8.96 15.06 3.75
CA MET A 112 10.28 15.40 3.22
C MET A 112 10.60 16.89 3.40
N ALA A 113 9.65 17.78 3.12
CA ALA A 113 9.80 19.22 3.32
C ALA A 113 10.03 19.56 4.80
N SER A 114 9.24 18.99 5.72
CA SER A 114 9.40 19.23 7.17
C SER A 114 10.71 18.68 7.73
N ALA A 115 11.25 17.61 7.16
CA ALA A 115 12.50 17.00 7.59
C ALA A 115 13.76 17.76 7.15
N ALA A 116 13.65 18.59 6.10
CA ALA A 116 14.77 19.31 5.49
C ALA A 116 15.48 20.25 6.46
N ALA A 117 14.75 20.93 7.36
CA ALA A 117 15.29 21.87 8.34
C ALA A 117 16.33 21.24 9.30
N THR A 118 16.29 19.92 9.43
CA THR A 118 17.17 19.13 10.31
C THR A 118 18.04 18.13 9.55
N LEU A 119 17.98 18.13 8.21
CA LEU A 119 18.71 17.19 7.34
C LEU A 119 18.54 15.72 7.76
N LYS A 120 17.33 15.34 8.22
CA LYS A 120 17.05 13.97 8.70
C LYS A 120 17.13 12.97 7.55
N ARG A 121 17.58 11.75 7.88
CA ARG A 121 17.48 10.62 6.94
C ARG A 121 16.01 10.22 6.79
N LEU A 122 15.61 9.92 5.56
CA LEU A 122 14.24 9.55 5.21
C LEU A 122 14.20 8.17 4.58
N THR A 123 13.14 7.44 4.88
CA THR A 123 12.67 6.29 4.10
C THR A 123 11.19 6.53 3.83
N LEU A 124 10.81 6.61 2.55
CA LEU A 124 9.46 6.95 2.11
C LEU A 124 8.95 5.83 1.22
N GLU A 125 8.00 5.05 1.74
CA GLU A 125 7.29 4.00 1.00
C GLU A 125 5.92 4.57 0.58
N LEU A 126 5.71 4.75 -0.73
CA LEU A 126 4.61 5.56 -1.25
C LEU A 126 3.61 4.72 -2.05
N GLY A 127 2.67 5.40 -2.70
CA GLY A 127 1.69 4.75 -3.59
C GLY A 127 2.34 4.13 -4.82
N GLY A 128 1.65 3.16 -5.41
CA GLY A 128 2.06 2.45 -6.63
C GLY A 128 0.94 2.45 -7.67
N ASN A 129 1.31 2.26 -8.93
CA ASN A 129 0.36 2.04 -10.03
C ASN A 129 0.87 0.90 -10.93
N ASP A 130 1.14 -0.23 -10.28
CA ASP A 130 1.93 -1.31 -10.84
C ASP A 130 1.20 -1.99 -12.00
N ALA A 131 1.95 -2.20 -13.08
CA ALA A 131 1.46 -2.86 -14.27
C ALA A 131 1.67 -4.38 -14.19
N GLY A 132 0.66 -5.13 -14.58
CA GLY A 132 0.79 -6.53 -14.95
C GLY A 132 0.67 -6.64 -16.46
N ILE A 133 1.57 -7.40 -17.07
CA ILE A 133 1.65 -7.55 -18.51
C ILE A 133 1.47 -9.04 -18.81
N VAL A 134 0.39 -9.38 -19.51
CA VAL A 134 0.09 -10.75 -19.94
C VAL A 134 0.55 -10.91 -21.38
N LEU A 135 1.58 -11.73 -21.58
CA LEU A 135 2.16 -12.07 -22.88
C LEU A 135 1.22 -12.98 -23.70
N PRO A 136 1.30 -12.95 -25.06
CA PRO A 136 0.35 -13.66 -25.93
C PRO A 136 0.38 -15.19 -25.80
N ASP A 137 1.43 -15.76 -25.23
CA ASP A 137 1.60 -17.20 -24.99
C ASP A 137 1.14 -17.66 -23.60
N ALA A 138 0.66 -16.73 -22.76
CA ALA A 138 0.11 -17.06 -21.46
C ALA A 138 -1.23 -17.80 -21.60
N ASP A 139 -1.47 -18.78 -20.72
CA ASP A 139 -2.75 -19.50 -20.62
C ASP A 139 -3.73 -18.71 -19.73
N PRO A 140 -4.80 -18.10 -20.30
CA PRO A 140 -5.71 -17.24 -19.55
C PRO A 140 -6.40 -17.94 -18.38
N ALA A 141 -6.75 -19.22 -18.53
CA ALA A 141 -7.43 -19.98 -17.48
C ALA A 141 -6.51 -20.24 -16.29
N ARG A 142 -5.22 -20.51 -16.56
CA ARG A 142 -4.24 -20.83 -15.50
C ARG A 142 -3.79 -19.61 -14.70
N ILE A 143 -3.83 -18.42 -15.30
CA ILE A 143 -3.33 -17.20 -14.66
C ILE A 143 -4.44 -16.38 -13.96
N ALA A 144 -5.72 -16.66 -14.22
CA ALA A 144 -6.84 -15.85 -13.73
C ALA A 144 -6.84 -15.67 -12.20
N GLU A 145 -6.59 -16.74 -11.44
CA GLU A 145 -6.49 -16.67 -9.98
C GLU A 145 -5.33 -15.79 -9.51
N GLY A 146 -4.15 -15.93 -10.13
CA GLY A 146 -2.97 -15.14 -9.79
C GLY A 146 -3.17 -13.65 -10.10
N LEU A 147 -3.78 -13.33 -11.23
CA LEU A 147 -4.15 -11.97 -11.61
C LEU A 147 -5.15 -11.37 -10.60
N PHE A 148 -6.16 -12.16 -10.22
CA PHE A 148 -7.15 -11.73 -9.23
C PHE A 148 -6.47 -11.37 -7.90
N TRP A 149 -5.69 -12.28 -7.31
CA TRP A 149 -5.08 -12.02 -6.01
C TRP A 149 -3.98 -10.96 -6.06
N GLY A 150 -3.29 -10.84 -7.19
CA GLY A 150 -2.36 -9.74 -7.44
C GLY A 150 -3.06 -8.37 -7.37
N ALA A 151 -4.29 -8.28 -7.88
CA ALA A 151 -5.05 -7.02 -7.92
C ALA A 151 -5.85 -6.74 -6.64
N PHE A 152 -6.46 -7.77 -6.05
CA PHE A 152 -7.53 -7.60 -5.06
C PHE A 152 -7.17 -8.02 -3.64
N ILE A 153 -5.93 -8.45 -3.36
CA ILE A 153 -5.49 -8.70 -1.97
C ILE A 153 -5.76 -7.47 -1.09
N ASN A 154 -6.41 -7.68 0.06
CA ASN A 154 -6.91 -6.63 0.95
C ASN A 154 -7.86 -5.63 0.23
N SER A 155 -8.72 -6.16 -0.64
CA SER A 155 -9.68 -5.40 -1.46
C SER A 155 -9.00 -4.33 -2.33
N GLY A 156 -7.80 -4.64 -2.84
CA GLY A 156 -6.99 -3.74 -3.66
C GLY A 156 -6.35 -2.57 -2.89
N GLN A 157 -6.49 -2.52 -1.57
CA GLN A 157 -5.92 -1.50 -0.69
C GLN A 157 -4.47 -1.85 -0.32
N THR A 158 -3.67 -2.16 -1.34
CA THR A 158 -2.25 -2.51 -1.22
C THR A 158 -1.46 -1.69 -2.23
N CYS A 159 -0.36 -1.04 -1.82
CA CYS A 159 0.41 -0.13 -2.69
C CYS A 159 1.04 -0.87 -3.89
N ALA A 160 1.56 -2.07 -3.65
CA ALA A 160 2.16 -2.94 -4.66
C ALA A 160 1.16 -3.96 -5.28
N ALA A 161 -0.15 -3.66 -5.25
CA ALA A 161 -1.11 -4.49 -5.97
C ALA A 161 -1.00 -4.24 -7.47
N LEU A 162 -1.37 -5.24 -8.27
CA LEU A 162 -1.62 -5.08 -9.70
C LEU A 162 -2.73 -4.03 -9.89
N LYS A 163 -2.36 -2.83 -10.35
CA LYS A 163 -3.30 -1.71 -10.48
C LYS A 163 -3.82 -1.53 -11.89
N ARG A 164 -3.08 -2.00 -12.89
CA ARG A 164 -3.44 -1.92 -14.31
C ARG A 164 -2.94 -3.16 -15.04
N LEU A 165 -3.85 -3.83 -15.74
CA LEU A 165 -3.58 -5.09 -16.41
C LEU A 165 -3.52 -4.88 -17.92
N TYR A 166 -2.32 -5.00 -18.50
CA TYR A 166 -2.11 -4.98 -19.94
C TYR A 166 -2.20 -6.41 -20.47
N VAL A 167 -3.07 -6.63 -21.46
CA VAL A 167 -3.28 -7.95 -22.07
C VAL A 167 -3.14 -7.87 -23.58
N HIS A 168 -2.39 -8.81 -24.14
CA HIS A 168 -2.20 -8.89 -25.59
C HIS A 168 -3.53 -9.16 -26.30
N ASP A 169 -3.75 -8.49 -27.43
CA ASP A 169 -5.00 -8.53 -28.19
C ASP A 169 -5.51 -9.94 -28.53
N HIS A 170 -4.59 -10.87 -28.86
CA HIS A 170 -4.83 -12.28 -29.17
C HIS A 170 -5.57 -13.05 -28.08
N ILE A 171 -5.35 -12.71 -26.81
CA ILE A 171 -5.89 -13.45 -25.66
C ILE A 171 -6.74 -12.58 -24.74
N TYR A 172 -6.94 -11.31 -25.11
CA TYR A 172 -7.61 -10.31 -24.28
C TYR A 172 -9.00 -10.74 -23.81
N ASP A 173 -9.84 -11.22 -24.73
CA ASP A 173 -11.22 -11.57 -24.41
C ASP A 173 -11.28 -12.81 -23.50
N ASP A 174 -10.36 -13.77 -23.68
CA ASP A 174 -10.27 -14.95 -22.82
C ASP A 174 -9.77 -14.61 -21.41
N VAL A 175 -8.79 -13.71 -21.28
CA VAL A 175 -8.35 -13.21 -19.96
C VAL A 175 -9.47 -12.46 -19.26
N CYS A 176 -10.17 -11.58 -19.97
CA CYS A 176 -11.32 -10.85 -19.42
C CYS A 176 -12.41 -11.82 -18.92
N ARG A 177 -12.75 -12.83 -19.72
CA ARG A 177 -13.74 -13.85 -19.39
C ARG A 177 -13.33 -14.65 -18.16
N HIS A 178 -12.16 -15.28 -18.16
CA HIS A 178 -11.73 -16.13 -17.05
C HIS A 178 -11.49 -15.35 -15.76
N LEU A 179 -10.96 -14.12 -15.84
CA LEU A 179 -10.78 -13.27 -14.67
C LEU A 179 -12.14 -12.86 -14.08
N THR A 180 -13.13 -12.57 -14.93
CA THR A 180 -14.49 -12.23 -14.50
C THR A 180 -15.20 -13.43 -13.88
N GLU A 181 -15.08 -14.62 -14.48
CA GLU A 181 -15.58 -15.88 -13.92
C GLU A 181 -15.00 -16.15 -12.53
N TYR A 182 -13.68 -15.97 -12.35
CA TYR A 182 -13.05 -16.13 -11.04
C TYR A 182 -13.56 -15.08 -10.04
N ALA A 183 -13.56 -13.80 -10.44
CA ALA A 183 -13.97 -12.69 -9.58
C ALA A 183 -15.42 -12.80 -9.10
N ALA A 184 -16.33 -13.33 -9.93
CA ALA A 184 -17.74 -13.50 -9.59
C ALA A 184 -17.99 -14.47 -8.42
N ASN A 185 -17.03 -15.35 -8.12
CA ASN A 185 -17.13 -16.33 -7.04
C ASN A 185 -16.59 -15.81 -5.69
N ILE A 186 -16.05 -14.59 -5.65
CA ILE A 186 -15.43 -14.05 -4.44
C ILE A 186 -16.44 -13.27 -3.61
N ILE A 187 -16.63 -13.72 -2.37
CA ILE A 187 -17.57 -13.11 -1.44
C ILE A 187 -16.89 -11.93 -0.73
N ILE A 188 -17.48 -10.75 -0.89
CA ILE A 188 -17.12 -9.54 -0.15
C ILE A 188 -18.14 -9.35 0.97
N GLY A 189 -17.69 -9.06 2.17
CA GLY A 189 -18.60 -8.90 3.30
C GLY A 189 -17.94 -8.38 4.57
N ASP A 190 -18.63 -8.59 5.70
CA ASP A 190 -18.13 -8.26 7.03
C ASP A 190 -16.82 -9.03 7.31
N GLY A 191 -15.81 -8.34 7.82
CA GLY A 191 -14.53 -8.96 8.17
C GLY A 191 -14.59 -9.92 9.35
N LEU A 192 -15.72 -9.98 10.08
CA LEU A 192 -15.98 -10.96 11.14
C LEU A 192 -16.78 -12.18 10.66
N ASP A 193 -17.29 -12.17 9.42
CA ASP A 193 -17.99 -13.33 8.84
C ASP A 193 -16.95 -14.27 8.20
N GLU A 194 -16.92 -15.53 8.64
CA GLU A 194 -16.02 -16.56 8.11
C GLU A 194 -16.24 -16.86 6.62
N LYS A 195 -17.40 -16.49 6.06
CA LYS A 195 -17.70 -16.62 4.63
C LYS A 195 -17.13 -15.47 3.80
N SER A 196 -16.77 -14.36 4.43
CA SER A 196 -16.21 -13.19 3.77
C SER A 196 -14.76 -13.45 3.39
N VAL A 197 -14.47 -13.38 2.10
CA VAL A 197 -13.12 -13.56 1.57
C VAL A 197 -12.38 -12.22 1.50
N LEU A 198 -13.10 -11.14 1.18
CA LEU A 198 -12.58 -9.79 1.12
C LEU A 198 -13.45 -8.82 1.92
N GLY A 199 -12.81 -7.85 2.58
CA GLY A 199 -13.50 -6.81 3.34
C GLY A 199 -13.95 -5.62 2.48
N LEU A 200 -14.60 -4.65 3.13
CA LEU A 200 -15.04 -3.42 2.49
C LEU A 200 -13.87 -2.44 2.24
N VAL A 201 -14.15 -1.38 1.48
CA VAL A 201 -13.24 -0.22 1.43
C VAL A 201 -13.19 0.42 2.83
N GLN A 202 -12.01 0.86 3.27
CA GLN A 202 -11.81 1.16 4.67
C GLN A 202 -12.53 2.44 5.14
N ASN A 203 -12.62 3.46 4.29
CA ASN A 203 -13.17 4.77 4.66
C ASN A 203 -13.93 5.47 3.52
N ALA A 204 -14.76 6.45 3.88
CA ALA A 204 -15.60 7.20 2.95
C ALA A 204 -14.81 7.93 1.86
N MET A 205 -13.65 8.50 2.18
CA MET A 205 -12.82 9.22 1.22
C MET A 205 -12.30 8.29 0.14
N GLN A 206 -11.77 7.13 0.52
CA GLN A 206 -11.29 6.12 -0.41
C GLN A 206 -12.43 5.51 -1.23
N PHE A 207 -13.58 5.25 -0.60
CA PHE A 207 -14.78 4.76 -1.27
C PHE A 207 -15.28 5.71 -2.36
N ASN A 208 -15.37 7.01 -2.04
CA ASN A 208 -15.80 8.02 -2.99
C ASN A 208 -14.80 8.16 -4.15
N LYS A 209 -13.48 8.11 -3.86
CA LYS A 209 -12.45 8.11 -4.90
C LYS A 209 -12.62 6.95 -5.87
N VAL A 210 -12.80 5.74 -5.36
CA VAL A 210 -13.01 4.54 -6.18
C VAL A 210 -14.23 4.70 -7.08
N ARG A 211 -15.36 5.13 -6.51
CA ARG A 211 -16.59 5.39 -7.25
C ARG A 211 -16.37 6.42 -8.38
N GLU A 212 -15.74 7.55 -8.07
CA GLU A 212 -15.48 8.61 -9.05
C GLU A 212 -14.58 8.15 -10.20
N LEU A 213 -13.59 7.28 -9.94
CA LEU A 213 -12.73 6.73 -10.98
C LEU A 213 -13.49 5.79 -11.93
N VAL A 214 -14.38 4.96 -11.39
CA VAL A 214 -15.23 4.07 -12.21
C VAL A 214 -16.25 4.87 -13.00
N ASP A 215 -16.85 5.91 -12.40
CA ASP A 215 -17.79 6.80 -13.09
C ASP A 215 -17.13 7.56 -14.24
N ASP A 216 -15.89 8.06 -14.04
CA ASP A 216 -15.09 8.68 -15.11
C ASP A 216 -14.81 7.69 -16.25
N ALA A 217 -14.39 6.46 -15.92
CA ALA A 217 -14.12 5.43 -16.92
C ALA A 217 -15.37 5.08 -17.73
N ARG A 218 -16.52 4.90 -17.06
CA ARG A 218 -17.81 4.64 -17.71
C ARG A 218 -18.22 5.79 -18.63
N ALA A 219 -18.08 7.03 -18.17
CA ALA A 219 -18.42 8.22 -18.97
C ALA A 219 -17.56 8.35 -20.24
N LYS A 220 -16.35 7.78 -20.23
CA LYS A 220 -15.43 7.73 -21.37
C LYS A 220 -15.60 6.49 -22.26
N GLY A 221 -16.60 5.65 -21.99
CA GLY A 221 -16.96 4.52 -22.84
C GLY A 221 -16.35 3.18 -22.44
N ALA A 222 -15.66 3.10 -21.29
CA ALA A 222 -15.13 1.84 -20.80
C ALA A 222 -16.27 0.85 -20.44
N ARG A 223 -16.04 -0.43 -20.69
CA ARG A 223 -17.01 -1.51 -20.44
C ARG A 223 -16.79 -2.10 -19.05
N ILE A 224 -17.83 -2.06 -18.22
CA ILE A 224 -17.82 -2.74 -16.91
C ILE A 224 -18.15 -4.23 -17.13
N LEU A 225 -17.22 -5.13 -16.78
CA LEU A 225 -17.42 -6.58 -16.92
C LEU A 225 -18.18 -7.17 -15.72
N ILE A 226 -17.91 -6.66 -14.51
CA ILE A 226 -18.57 -7.04 -13.26
C ILE A 226 -18.51 -5.87 -12.28
N GLY A 227 -19.47 -5.81 -11.35
CA GLY A 227 -19.52 -4.78 -10.32
C GLY A 227 -19.80 -3.39 -10.90
N GLY A 228 -18.99 -2.41 -10.51
CA GLY A 228 -19.01 -1.04 -11.04
C GLY A 228 -20.03 -0.10 -10.39
N GLU A 229 -20.89 -0.60 -9.52
CA GLU A 229 -21.83 0.22 -8.75
C GLU A 229 -21.70 -0.11 -7.27
N ALA A 230 -21.77 0.93 -6.43
CA ALA A 230 -21.79 0.74 -4.99
C ALA A 230 -23.00 -0.10 -4.58
N ALA A 231 -22.80 -1.08 -3.70
CA ALA A 231 -23.93 -1.86 -3.20
C ALA A 231 -24.71 -1.08 -2.14
N GLU A 232 -26.01 -1.34 -2.06
CA GLU A 232 -26.83 -0.84 -0.97
C GLU A 232 -26.46 -1.54 0.35
N GLY A 233 -26.38 -0.77 1.43
CA GLY A 233 -26.14 -1.32 2.77
C GLY A 233 -25.25 -0.46 3.65
N PRO A 234 -25.06 -0.86 4.92
CA PRO A 234 -24.14 -0.19 5.83
C PRO A 234 -22.68 -0.41 5.41
N GLY A 235 -21.85 0.61 5.65
CA GLY A 235 -20.42 0.57 5.36
C GLY A 235 -20.07 1.04 3.95
N TYR A 236 -18.82 0.83 3.55
CA TYR A 236 -18.26 1.32 2.30
C TYR A 236 -18.09 0.17 1.30
N PHE A 237 -19.22 -0.49 1.00
CA PHE A 237 -19.23 -1.65 0.11
C PHE A 237 -19.10 -1.20 -1.35
N TYR A 238 -17.95 -1.49 -1.94
CA TYR A 238 -17.74 -1.37 -3.37
C TYR A 238 -17.38 -2.76 -3.91
N PRO A 239 -18.16 -3.32 -4.87
CA PRO A 239 -17.90 -4.66 -5.38
C PRO A 239 -16.58 -4.72 -6.15
N ILE A 240 -16.00 -5.92 -6.25
CA ILE A 240 -14.93 -6.18 -7.22
C ILE A 240 -15.41 -5.73 -8.59
N THR A 241 -14.62 -4.87 -9.20
CA THR A 241 -14.95 -4.25 -10.47
C THR A 241 -13.82 -4.48 -11.47
N LEU A 242 -14.16 -5.07 -12.61
CA LEU A 242 -13.25 -5.22 -13.75
C LEU A 242 -13.73 -4.30 -14.86
N VAL A 243 -12.84 -3.44 -15.35
CA VAL A 243 -13.15 -2.43 -16.36
C VAL A 243 -12.33 -2.72 -17.61
N ALA A 244 -13.00 -3.17 -18.67
CA ALA A 244 -12.41 -3.45 -19.96
C ALA A 244 -12.56 -2.27 -20.91
N ASP A 245 -11.81 -2.35 -22.01
CA ASP A 245 -11.92 -1.47 -23.17
C ASP A 245 -11.67 -0.01 -22.75
N ILE A 246 -10.61 0.16 -21.96
CA ILE A 246 -10.18 1.42 -21.35
C ILE A 246 -8.77 1.79 -21.83
N ASP A 247 -8.61 3.05 -22.20
CA ASP A 247 -7.35 3.57 -22.75
C ASP A 247 -6.48 4.25 -21.68
N ASN A 248 -5.16 4.27 -21.94
CA ASN A 248 -4.21 5.12 -21.22
C ASN A 248 -4.67 6.60 -21.26
N GLY A 249 -4.44 7.37 -20.20
CA GLY A 249 -4.98 8.73 -20.08
C GLY A 249 -6.35 8.80 -19.40
N THR A 250 -7.02 7.65 -19.19
CA THR A 250 -8.19 7.58 -18.32
C THR A 250 -7.76 7.61 -16.87
N ARG A 251 -8.51 8.33 -16.01
CA ARG A 251 -8.11 8.52 -14.60
C ARG A 251 -7.92 7.19 -13.87
N LEU A 252 -8.78 6.20 -14.14
CA LEU A 252 -8.67 4.87 -13.55
C LEU A 252 -7.38 4.12 -13.95
N VAL A 253 -6.80 4.43 -15.11
CA VAL A 253 -5.52 3.85 -15.57
C VAL A 253 -4.34 4.62 -14.99
N ASP A 254 -4.44 5.95 -14.90
CA ASP A 254 -3.31 6.82 -14.56
C ASP A 254 -3.16 7.05 -13.04
N GLU A 255 -4.26 7.06 -12.29
CA GLU A 255 -4.29 7.31 -10.86
C GLU A 255 -4.33 6.02 -10.04
N GLU A 256 -3.65 5.99 -8.89
CA GLU A 256 -3.76 4.90 -7.93
C GLU A 256 -5.18 4.87 -7.32
N GLN A 257 -5.98 3.87 -7.71
CA GLN A 257 -7.35 3.66 -7.25
C GLN A 257 -7.44 3.21 -5.79
N PHE A 258 -6.47 2.42 -5.32
CA PHE A 258 -6.39 1.90 -3.95
C PHE A 258 -7.71 1.30 -3.42
N GLY A 259 -8.35 0.47 -4.24
CA GLY A 259 -9.62 -0.19 -3.95
C GLY A 259 -9.91 -1.30 -4.95
N PRO A 260 -11.10 -1.93 -4.88
CA PRO A 260 -11.41 -3.17 -5.58
C PRO A 260 -11.81 -2.93 -7.04
N VAL A 261 -10.96 -2.23 -7.81
CA VAL A 261 -11.17 -1.94 -9.23
C VAL A 261 -9.89 -2.22 -10.01
N LEU A 262 -10.01 -2.92 -11.15
CA LEU A 262 -8.90 -3.19 -12.05
C LEU A 262 -9.27 -2.80 -13.50
N PRO A 263 -8.60 -1.80 -14.10
CA PRO A 263 -8.63 -1.57 -15.54
C PRO A 263 -7.83 -2.63 -16.29
N ILE A 264 -8.39 -3.09 -17.41
CA ILE A 264 -7.81 -4.06 -18.35
C ILE A 264 -7.62 -3.36 -19.69
N ILE A 265 -6.37 -3.20 -20.09
CA ILE A 265 -5.94 -2.43 -21.26
C ILE A 265 -5.43 -3.40 -22.31
N ARG A 266 -5.87 -3.22 -23.55
CA ARG A 266 -5.40 -4.01 -24.70
C ARG A 266 -4.05 -3.47 -25.19
N TYR A 267 -3.14 -4.35 -25.55
CA TYR A 267 -1.94 -4.01 -26.32
C TYR A 267 -1.72 -5.03 -27.46
N SER A 268 -0.98 -4.66 -28.49
CA SER A 268 -0.70 -5.52 -29.65
C SER A 268 0.78 -5.74 -29.93
N ASP A 269 1.66 -4.95 -29.30
CA ASP A 269 3.11 -5.07 -29.42
C ASP A 269 3.78 -4.90 -28.05
N ILE A 270 4.90 -5.58 -27.85
CA ILE A 270 5.62 -5.62 -26.57
C ILE A 270 6.48 -4.36 -26.38
N ASP A 271 6.99 -3.77 -27.45
CA ASP A 271 7.86 -2.57 -27.43
C ASP A 271 7.04 -1.27 -27.29
#